data_AF-A0AAE1F4X7-F1
#
_entry.id   AF-A0AAE1F4X7-F1
#
_cell.length_a   1.000
_cell.length_b   1.000
_cell.length_c   1.000
_cell.angle_alpha   90.00
_cell.angle_beta   90.00
_cell.angle_gamma   90.00
#
_symmetry.space_group_name_H-M   'P 1'
#
loop_
_entity.id
_entity.type
_entity.pdbx_description
1 polymer ?
#
loop_
_entity_poly.entity_id
_entity_poly.type
_entity_poly.pdbx_seq_one_letter_code
_entity_poly.pdbx_strand_id
1 'polypeptide(L)'
;MGHQSCPPMYTLVGDQCLSLFFIGSVSWGEAGAFCQTLGGELITFKNATHYAEVVTHLKEAQLTSDFWIGGRYPNETLGWSWIDDSPMQLGTPYWAVRHKGDCQTRNVTYPELGETREANAGECYNYVQAPRHYLQGRCVSITYNHYYYMSDEDCLSKRSPLCVLTESDATYGVGGSVAQLSLP
;
A
#
# COMPACT_ATOMS: atom_id res chain seq x y z
N MET A 1 25.71 6.01 -21.92
CA MET A 1 24.38 5.42 -21.72
C MET A 1 24.55 4.36 -20.64
N GLY A 2 24.37 4.73 -19.38
CA GLY A 2 24.50 3.77 -18.27
C GLY A 2 23.20 2.97 -18.17
N HIS A 3 23.30 1.64 -18.13
CA HIS A 3 22.15 0.82 -17.76
C HIS A 3 21.76 1.20 -16.32
N GLN A 4 20.55 1.72 -16.16
CA GLN A 4 19.94 1.98 -14.85
C GLN A 4 19.57 0.63 -14.25
N SER A 5 20.58 -0.11 -13.79
CA SER A 5 20.40 -1.40 -13.15
C SER A 5 20.13 -1.14 -11.68
N CYS A 6 19.01 -1.66 -11.19
CA CYS A 6 18.77 -1.72 -9.76
C CYS A 6 19.81 -2.63 -9.08
N PRO A 7 20.16 -2.35 -7.81
CA PRO A 7 21.02 -3.23 -7.04
C PRO A 7 20.37 -4.62 -6.85
N PRO A 8 21.14 -5.64 -6.44
CA PRO A 8 20.58 -6.94 -6.09
C PRO A 8 19.40 -6.80 -5.11
N MET A 9 18.39 -7.67 -5.25
CA MET A 9 17.12 -7.65 -4.50
C MET A 9 16.12 -6.56 -4.92
N TYR A 10 16.49 -5.69 -5.86
CA TYR A 10 15.58 -4.69 -6.41
C TYR A 10 15.33 -4.91 -7.91
N THR A 11 14.10 -4.64 -8.33
CA THR A 11 13.65 -4.70 -9.72
C THR A 11 13.24 -3.31 -10.17
N LEU A 12 13.59 -2.94 -11.41
CA LEU A 12 13.19 -1.66 -11.99
C LEU A 12 11.70 -1.71 -12.37
N VAL A 13 10.91 -0.83 -11.77
CA VAL A 13 9.47 -0.64 -12.06
C VAL A 13 9.23 0.85 -12.29
N GLY A 14 8.86 1.21 -13.52
CA GLY A 14 8.83 2.62 -13.93
C GLY A 14 10.24 3.22 -13.85
N ASP A 15 10.41 4.27 -13.05
CA ASP A 15 11.69 4.94 -12.78
C ASP A 15 12.27 4.58 -11.40
N GLN A 16 11.66 3.65 -10.66
CA GLN A 16 12.06 3.31 -9.29
C GLN A 16 12.53 1.86 -9.16
N CYS A 17 13.45 1.64 -8.24
CA CYS A 17 13.89 0.32 -7.84
C CYS A 17 13.02 -0.18 -6.69
N LEU A 18 12.27 -1.26 -6.90
CA LEU A 18 11.37 -1.86 -5.92
C LEU A 18 11.86 -3.24 -5.45
N SER A 19 11.74 -3.51 -4.16
CA SER A 19 11.98 -4.82 -3.57
C SER A 19 10.67 -5.41 -3.06
N LEU A 20 10.36 -6.62 -3.54
CA LEU A 20 9.10 -7.34 -3.32
C LEU A 20 9.36 -8.54 -2.43
N PHE A 21 9.11 -8.41 -1.12
CA PHE A 21 9.31 -9.53 -0.19
C PHE A 21 8.02 -10.33 0.00
N PHE A 22 7.69 -11.20 -0.96
CA PHE A 22 6.41 -11.93 -1.01
C PHE A 22 6.41 -13.30 -0.31
N ILE A 23 7.57 -13.78 0.16
CA ILE A 23 7.71 -15.12 0.80
C ILE A 23 7.39 -15.08 2.30
N GLY A 24 7.41 -13.90 2.92
CA GLY A 24 7.12 -13.73 4.34
C GLY A 24 6.27 -12.50 4.62
N SER A 25 5.56 -12.55 5.75
CA SER A 25 4.65 -11.49 6.15
C SER A 25 4.99 -10.99 7.56
N VAL A 26 4.97 -9.67 7.73
CA VAL A 26 5.37 -8.98 8.96
C VAL A 26 4.39 -7.83 9.25
N SER A 27 4.44 -7.27 10.46
CA SER A 27 3.66 -6.08 10.82
C SER A 27 4.16 -4.86 10.04
N TRP A 28 3.36 -3.80 9.97
CA TRP A 28 3.73 -2.60 9.22
C TRP A 28 5.03 -1.96 9.74
N GLY A 29 5.22 -1.93 11.06
CA GLY A 29 6.45 -1.42 11.67
C GLY A 29 7.69 -2.28 11.35
N GLU A 30 7.54 -3.61 11.41
CA GLU A 30 8.59 -4.54 11.01
C GLU A 30 8.91 -4.43 9.51
N ALA A 31 7.91 -4.21 8.66
CA ALA A 31 8.08 -3.98 7.23
C ALA A 31 8.89 -2.71 6.95
N GLY A 32 8.60 -1.61 7.67
CA GLY A 32 9.38 -0.39 7.60
C GLY A 32 10.85 -0.60 7.97
N ALA A 33 11.11 -1.28 9.10
CA ALA A 33 12.47 -1.61 9.52
C ALA A 33 13.20 -2.53 8.53
N PHE A 34 12.48 -3.47 7.92
CA PHE A 34 13.01 -4.33 6.85
C PHE A 34 13.44 -3.51 5.63
N CYS A 35 12.58 -2.61 5.14
CA CYS A 35 12.93 -1.75 4.00
C CYS A 35 14.13 -0.84 4.30
N GLN A 36 14.22 -0.29 5.51
CA GLN A 36 15.37 0.50 5.95
C GLN A 36 16.68 -0.30 5.96
N THR A 37 16.62 -1.57 6.37
CA THR A 37 17.79 -2.47 6.35
C THR A 37 18.28 -2.74 4.93
N LEU A 38 17.40 -2.63 3.92
CA LEU A 38 17.74 -2.77 2.50
C LEU A 38 18.19 -1.45 1.84
N GLY A 39 18.34 -0.36 2.60
CA GLY A 39 18.69 0.95 2.04
C GLY A 39 17.51 1.66 1.36
N GLY A 40 16.28 1.34 1.78
CA GLY A 40 15.06 1.92 1.24
C GLY A 40 14.01 2.22 2.30
N GLU A 41 12.78 2.39 1.85
CA GLU A 41 11.63 2.64 2.71
C GLU A 41 10.37 1.98 2.15
N LEU A 42 9.28 1.95 2.92
CA LEU A 42 8.00 1.49 2.37
C LEU A 42 7.54 2.44 1.27
N ILE A 43 7.10 1.88 0.13
CA ILE A 43 6.74 2.69 -1.03
C ILE A 43 5.63 3.70 -0.71
N THR A 44 5.77 4.92 -1.25
CA THR A 44 4.74 5.96 -1.27
C THR A 44 4.38 6.27 -2.71
N PHE A 45 3.16 6.76 -2.96
CA PHE A 45 2.71 7.05 -4.32
C PHE A 45 2.50 8.55 -4.53
N LYS A 46 3.27 9.10 -5.48
CA LYS A 46 3.23 10.52 -5.86
C LYS A 46 2.02 10.86 -6.72
N ASN A 47 1.61 9.94 -7.60
CA ASN A 47 0.51 10.14 -8.54
C ASN A 47 -0.08 8.80 -9.01
N ALA A 48 -1.20 8.88 -9.73
CA ALA A 48 -1.92 7.71 -10.23
C ALA A 48 -1.15 6.90 -11.27
N THR A 49 -0.27 7.55 -12.04
CA THR A 49 0.57 6.86 -13.04
C THR A 49 1.57 5.95 -12.35
N HIS A 50 2.32 6.46 -11.37
CA HIS A 50 3.27 5.66 -10.58
C HIS A 50 2.53 4.51 -9.87
N TYR A 51 1.36 4.76 -9.29
CA TYR A 51 0.54 3.71 -8.69
C TYR A 51 0.14 2.62 -9.70
N ALA A 52 -0.31 3.02 -10.89
CA ALA A 52 -0.72 2.09 -11.94
C ALA A 52 0.46 1.25 -12.47
N GLU A 53 1.65 1.82 -12.59
CA GLU A 53 2.87 1.11 -13.01
C GLU A 53 3.22 -0.01 -12.02
N VAL A 54 3.22 0.28 -10.72
CA VAL A 54 3.48 -0.72 -9.67
C VAL A 54 2.41 -1.80 -9.66
N VAL A 55 1.12 -1.42 -9.69
CA VAL A 55 0.02 -2.39 -9.72
C VAL A 55 0.08 -3.28 -10.96
N THR A 56 0.43 -2.73 -12.12
CA THR A 56 0.59 -3.51 -13.36
C THR A 56 1.73 -4.51 -13.23
N HIS A 57 2.88 -4.08 -12.69
CA HIS A 57 4.01 -4.97 -12.45
C HIS A 57 3.65 -6.14 -11.51
N LEU A 58 2.94 -5.87 -10.40
CA LEU A 58 2.50 -6.91 -9.46
C LEU A 58 1.58 -7.95 -10.13
N LYS A 59 0.69 -7.49 -11.03
CA LYS A 59 -0.22 -8.36 -11.80
C LYS A 59 0.53 -9.20 -12.83
N GLU A 60 1.44 -8.60 -13.58
CA GLU A 60 2.25 -9.29 -14.59
C GLU A 60 3.17 -10.33 -13.96
N ALA A 61 3.72 -10.03 -12.78
CA ALA A 61 4.50 -10.95 -11.97
C ALA A 61 3.65 -12.07 -11.31
N GLN A 62 2.32 -12.05 -11.50
CA GLN A 62 1.36 -13.02 -10.94
C GLN A 62 1.50 -13.16 -9.42
N LEU A 63 1.86 -12.08 -8.74
CA LEU A 63 1.90 -12.06 -7.29
C LEU A 63 0.46 -12.11 -6.78
N THR A 64 0.28 -12.79 -5.65
CA THR A 64 -1.02 -12.93 -4.97
C THR A 64 -0.93 -12.51 -3.50
N SER A 65 0.24 -12.02 -3.08
CA SER A 65 0.48 -11.50 -1.73
C SER A 65 -0.12 -10.11 -1.57
N ASP A 66 -0.53 -9.81 -0.34
CA ASP A 66 -0.88 -8.46 0.05
C ASP A 66 0.36 -7.72 0.56
N PHE A 67 0.50 -6.45 0.19
CA PHE A 67 1.71 -5.68 0.46
C PHE A 67 1.47 -4.46 1.34
N TRP A 68 2.31 -4.28 2.36
CA TRP A 68 2.41 -3.04 3.11
C TRP A 68 3.02 -1.94 2.24
N ILE A 69 2.40 -0.76 2.30
CA ILE A 69 2.92 0.48 1.71
C ILE A 69 3.07 1.54 2.79
N GLY A 70 3.72 2.66 2.46
CA GLY A 70 4.09 3.71 3.41
C GLY A 70 2.92 4.57 3.91
N GLY A 71 1.67 4.10 3.87
CA GLY A 71 0.52 4.84 4.36
C GLY A 71 0.15 4.46 5.79
N ARG A 72 -0.23 5.46 6.60
CA ARG A 72 -0.69 5.27 7.99
C ARG A 72 -1.73 6.31 8.40
N TYR A 73 -2.47 6.02 9.47
CA TYR A 73 -3.34 6.98 10.13
C TYR A 73 -2.81 7.28 11.55
N PRO A 74 -1.93 8.27 11.71
CA PRO A 74 -1.31 8.55 13.01
C PRO A 74 -2.28 9.22 13.99
N ASN A 75 -3.11 10.17 13.53
CA ASN A 75 -4.09 10.88 14.34
C ASN A 75 -5.11 11.63 13.47
N GLU A 76 -6.16 12.16 14.09
CA GLU A 76 -7.24 12.89 13.39
C GLU A 76 -6.78 14.19 12.73
N THR A 77 -5.72 14.83 13.26
CA THR A 77 -5.19 16.09 12.72
C THR A 77 -4.49 15.90 11.38
N LEU A 78 -3.69 14.84 11.25
CA LEU A 78 -2.98 14.50 10.00
C LEU A 78 -3.85 13.68 9.05
N GLY A 79 -4.77 12.87 9.57
CA GLY A 79 -5.57 11.96 8.75
C GLY A 79 -4.72 10.86 8.12
N TRP A 80 -5.11 10.38 6.95
CA TRP A 80 -4.30 9.43 6.18
C TRP A 80 -3.08 10.14 5.58
N SER A 81 -1.89 9.72 6.01
CA SER A 81 -0.64 10.32 5.58
C SER A 81 0.37 9.26 5.16
N TRP A 82 1.27 9.64 4.26
CA TRP A 82 2.45 8.87 3.92
C TRP A 82 3.47 8.93 5.07
N ILE A 83 4.53 8.11 4.99
CA ILE A 83 5.62 8.06 5.98
C ILE A 83 6.41 9.37 6.08
N ASP A 84 6.36 10.23 5.07
CA ASP A 84 6.93 11.58 5.06
C ASP A 84 5.95 12.65 5.62
N ASP A 85 4.86 12.21 6.23
CA ASP A 85 3.75 13.01 6.76
C ASP A 85 2.99 13.84 5.71
N SER A 86 3.25 13.63 4.41
CA SER A 86 2.45 14.22 3.34
C SER A 86 1.07 13.56 3.25
N PRO A 87 0.01 14.32 2.89
CA PRO A 87 -1.35 13.78 2.87
C PRO A 87 -1.56 12.78 1.73
N MET A 88 -2.31 11.71 2.02
CA MET A 88 -2.72 10.73 1.00
C MET A 88 -3.93 11.23 0.22
N GLN A 89 -3.96 10.95 -1.09
CA GLN A 89 -5.15 11.13 -1.90
C GLN A 89 -6.15 10.02 -1.55
N LEU A 90 -7.36 10.42 -1.16
CA LEU A 90 -8.44 9.50 -0.83
C LEU A 90 -9.31 9.17 -2.05
N GLY A 91 -9.86 7.97 -2.05
CA GLY A 91 -10.78 7.49 -3.05
C GLY A 91 -10.17 7.02 -4.36
N THR A 92 -10.97 7.01 -5.42
CA THR A 92 -10.57 6.51 -6.74
C THR A 92 -9.48 7.38 -7.34
N PRO A 93 -8.42 6.81 -7.94
CA PRO A 93 -8.27 5.40 -8.32
C PRO A 93 -7.50 4.53 -7.29
N TYR A 94 -7.25 5.01 -6.08
CA TYR A 94 -6.34 4.34 -5.15
C TYR A 94 -7.04 3.40 -4.18
N TRP A 95 -8.14 3.84 -3.56
CA TRP A 95 -8.75 3.12 -2.44
C TRP A 95 -9.84 2.13 -2.87
N ALA A 96 -9.83 0.96 -2.25
CA ALA A 96 -10.85 -0.07 -2.44
C ALA A 96 -12.19 0.43 -1.90
N VAL A 97 -13.28 0.07 -2.59
CA VAL A 97 -14.63 0.23 -2.04
C VAL A 97 -14.87 -0.94 -1.09
N ARG A 98 -14.91 -0.68 0.21
CA ARG A 98 -15.28 -1.70 1.20
C ARG A 98 -16.79 -1.87 1.26
N HIS A 99 -17.23 -3.11 1.07
CA HIS A 99 -18.60 -3.53 1.34
C HIS A 99 -18.77 -3.75 2.85
N LYS A 100 -19.74 -3.08 3.48
CA LYS A 100 -20.18 -3.42 4.83
C LYS A 100 -21.52 -4.14 4.70
N GLY A 101 -21.55 -5.43 5.07
CA GLY A 101 -22.75 -6.26 4.95
C GLY A 101 -23.92 -5.85 5.85
N ASP A 102 -23.68 -5.00 6.86
CA ASP A 102 -24.74 -4.51 7.73
C ASP A 102 -25.37 -3.23 7.16
N CYS A 103 -26.46 -3.41 6.42
CA CYS A 103 -27.39 -2.33 6.12
C CYS A 103 -28.17 -1.93 7.37
N GLN A 104 -28.34 -0.63 7.58
CA GLN A 104 -29.44 -0.17 8.41
C GLN A 104 -30.72 -0.33 7.60
N THR A 105 -31.44 -1.43 7.85
CA THR A 105 -32.76 -1.62 7.28
C THR A 105 -33.74 -0.65 7.94
N ARG A 106 -34.73 -0.21 7.17
CA ARG A 106 -35.80 0.65 7.71
C ARG A 106 -37.15 0.18 7.20
N ASN A 107 -38.15 0.26 8.06
CA ASN A 107 -39.52 -0.04 7.66
C ASN A 107 -40.13 1.18 6.98
N VAL A 108 -40.64 0.98 5.76
CA VAL A 108 -41.36 2.00 4.98
C VAL A 108 -42.82 1.57 4.88
N THR A 109 -43.72 2.37 5.44
CA THR A 109 -45.16 2.17 5.34
C THR A 109 -45.70 2.91 4.12
N TYR A 110 -46.44 2.20 3.27
CA TYR A 110 -47.14 2.74 2.11
C TYR A 110 -48.62 2.83 2.45
N PRO A 111 -49.14 4.02 2.84
CA PRO A 111 -50.52 4.18 3.31
C PRO A 111 -51.54 3.81 2.22
N GLU A 112 -51.19 4.03 0.97
CA GLU A 112 -52.03 3.75 -0.21
C GLU A 112 -52.25 2.25 -0.44
N LEU A 113 -51.31 1.40 0.00
CA LEU A 113 -51.41 -0.05 -0.12
C LEU A 113 -51.75 -0.74 1.21
N GLY A 114 -51.74 -0.01 2.33
CA GLY A 114 -51.89 -0.60 3.67
C GLY A 114 -50.74 -1.55 4.05
N GLU A 115 -49.58 -1.41 3.41
CA GLU A 115 -48.44 -2.31 3.55
C GLU A 115 -47.25 -1.63 4.21
N THR A 116 -46.47 -2.39 4.98
CA THR A 116 -45.14 -1.98 5.44
C THR A 116 -44.10 -2.92 4.83
N ARG A 117 -43.07 -2.35 4.21
CA ARG A 117 -41.99 -3.11 3.58
C ARG A 117 -40.65 -2.71 4.18
N GLU A 118 -39.77 -3.68 4.33
CA GLU A 118 -38.38 -3.44 4.72
C GLU A 118 -37.61 -2.85 3.52
N ALA A 119 -37.11 -1.64 3.66
CA ALA A 119 -36.24 -0.98 2.70
C ALA A 119 -34.77 -1.20 3.08
N ASN A 120 -33.92 -1.26 2.05
CA ASN A 120 -32.48 -1.55 2.17
C ASN A 120 -32.17 -2.98 2.66
N ALA A 121 -33.06 -3.94 2.40
CA ALA A 121 -32.88 -5.36 2.71
C ALA A 121 -31.92 -6.11 1.75
N GLY A 122 -31.12 -5.38 0.96
CA GLY A 122 -30.08 -5.92 0.07
C GLY A 122 -28.73 -5.26 0.38
N GLU A 123 -27.63 -5.74 -0.21
CA GLU A 123 -26.29 -5.20 0.03
C GLU A 123 -26.21 -3.68 -0.23
N CYS A 124 -25.91 -2.90 0.81
CA CYS A 124 -25.80 -1.44 0.73
C CYS A 124 -24.38 -1.06 0.35
N TYR A 125 -24.22 -0.52 -0.86
CA TYR A 125 -22.97 0.10 -1.30
C TYR A 125 -22.81 1.47 -0.63
N ASN A 126 -22.29 1.50 0.59
CA ASN A 126 -21.77 2.75 1.14
C ASN A 126 -20.31 2.89 0.69
N TYR A 127 -19.97 4.00 0.02
CA TYR A 127 -18.59 4.38 -0.27
C TYR A 127 -17.86 4.73 1.03
N VAL A 128 -17.53 3.74 1.87
CA VAL A 128 -16.81 3.97 3.12
C VAL A 128 -15.32 3.87 2.82
N GLN A 129 -14.78 4.93 2.25
CA GLN A 129 -13.33 5.08 2.03
C GLN A 129 -12.56 5.35 3.34
N ALA A 130 -13.27 5.52 4.48
CA ALA A 130 -12.69 5.57 5.83
C ALA A 130 -13.77 5.33 6.92
N PRO A 131 -13.49 4.57 7.99
CA PRO A 131 -14.42 4.35 9.11
C PRO A 131 -14.79 5.64 9.85
N ARG A 132 -16.03 5.69 10.38
CA ARG A 132 -16.57 6.85 11.13
C ARG A 132 -16.04 7.01 12.56
N HIS A 133 -15.11 6.20 13.07
CA HIS A 133 -14.60 6.38 14.45
C HIS A 133 -13.25 5.69 14.73
N TYR A 134 -12.36 6.44 15.41
CA TYR A 134 -10.99 6.13 15.88
C TYR A 134 -10.16 5.14 15.03
N LEU A 135 -9.38 5.70 14.11
CA LEU A 135 -8.44 4.99 13.22
C LEU A 135 -7.01 4.86 13.76
N GLN A 136 -6.81 5.07 15.06
CA GLN A 136 -5.47 4.88 15.66
C GLN A 136 -5.03 3.42 15.46
N GLY A 137 -3.80 3.22 15.00
CA GLY A 137 -3.25 1.89 14.71
C GLY A 137 -3.68 1.30 13.36
N ARG A 138 -4.11 2.15 12.40
CA ARG A 138 -4.39 1.72 11.02
C ARG A 138 -3.26 2.09 10.06
N CYS A 139 -2.91 1.15 9.20
CA CYS A 139 -1.87 1.25 8.20
C CYS A 139 -2.41 0.84 6.83
N VAL A 140 -1.76 1.28 5.76
CA VAL A 140 -2.25 1.06 4.39
C VAL A 140 -1.54 -0.12 3.76
N SER A 141 -2.33 -1.02 3.19
CA SER A 141 -1.83 -2.08 2.32
C SER A 141 -2.49 -2.02 0.95
N ILE A 142 -1.83 -2.55 -0.08
CA ILE A 142 -2.47 -2.93 -1.34
C ILE A 142 -2.73 -4.43 -1.30
N THR A 143 -3.94 -4.85 -1.65
CA THR A 143 -4.37 -6.24 -1.45
C THR A 143 -4.76 -6.90 -2.76
N TYR A 144 -4.34 -8.15 -2.96
CA TYR A 144 -4.62 -8.92 -4.17
C TYR A 144 -6.13 -9.11 -4.37
N ASN A 145 -6.87 -9.42 -3.30
CA ASN A 145 -8.32 -9.62 -3.35
C ASN A 145 -9.10 -8.37 -3.76
N HIS A 146 -8.50 -7.18 -3.58
CA HIS A 146 -9.07 -5.93 -4.07
C HIS A 146 -8.28 -5.42 -5.28
N TYR A 147 -7.78 -6.29 -6.16
CA TYR A 147 -7.06 -5.91 -7.39
C TYR A 147 -5.91 -4.90 -7.18
N TYR A 148 -5.27 -4.97 -6.02
CA TYR A 148 -4.23 -4.07 -5.51
C TYR A 148 -4.68 -2.65 -5.15
N TYR A 149 -5.98 -2.40 -5.01
CA TYR A 149 -6.49 -1.20 -4.38
C TYR A 149 -6.01 -1.10 -2.91
N MET A 150 -5.80 0.14 -2.45
CA MET A 150 -5.43 0.48 -1.08
C MET A 150 -6.56 0.15 -0.11
N SER A 151 -6.21 -0.40 1.04
CA SER A 151 -7.13 -0.71 2.13
C SER A 151 -6.54 -0.35 3.49
N ASP A 152 -7.40 0.03 4.44
CA ASP A 152 -7.01 0.31 5.82
C ASP A 152 -6.96 -0.96 6.67
N GLU A 153 -5.77 -1.32 7.10
CA GLU A 153 -5.52 -2.57 7.80
C GLU A 153 -5.00 -2.30 9.21
N ASP A 154 -5.17 -3.26 10.10
CA ASP A 154 -4.53 -3.20 11.42
C ASP A 154 -3.01 -3.25 11.22
N CYS A 155 -2.28 -2.26 11.73
CA CYS A 155 -0.82 -2.18 11.60
C CYS A 155 -0.08 -3.43 12.13
N LEU A 156 -0.69 -4.17 13.06
CA LEU A 156 -0.13 -5.40 13.64
C LEU A 156 -0.42 -6.66 12.79
N SER A 157 -1.32 -6.56 11.80
CA SER A 157 -1.57 -7.65 10.85
C SER A 157 -0.32 -7.97 10.02
N LYS A 158 -0.21 -9.20 9.53
CA LYS A 158 0.98 -9.67 8.84
C LYS A 158 0.78 -9.58 7.32
N ARG A 159 1.61 -8.77 6.64
CA ARG A 159 1.61 -8.61 5.17
C ARG A 159 3.03 -8.50 4.63
N SER A 160 3.20 -8.65 3.32
CA SER A 160 4.49 -8.59 2.65
C SER A 160 5.01 -7.14 2.58
N PRO A 161 6.28 -6.84 2.89
CA PRO A 161 6.85 -5.52 2.64
C PRO A 161 6.97 -5.21 1.15
N LEU A 162 6.55 -4.01 0.73
CA LEU A 162 6.88 -3.45 -0.58
C LEU A 162 7.79 -2.23 -0.38
N CYS A 163 9.06 -2.41 -0.69
CA CYS A 163 10.09 -1.41 -0.46
C CYS A 163 10.47 -0.67 -1.74
N VAL A 164 10.79 0.60 -1.61
CA VAL A 164 11.40 1.43 -2.65
C VAL A 164 12.80 1.85 -2.22
N LEU A 165 13.77 1.80 -3.12
CA LEU A 165 15.14 2.23 -2.83
C LEU A 165 15.16 3.76 -2.67
N THR A 166 15.84 4.26 -1.64
CA THR A 166 16.05 5.70 -1.45
C THR A 166 17.44 6.10 -1.99
N GLU A 167 17.53 7.23 -2.68
CA GLU A 167 18.74 7.65 -3.40
C GLU A 167 19.94 8.00 -2.49
N SER A 168 19.80 7.93 -1.16
CA SER A 168 20.90 8.22 -0.22
C SER A 168 22.07 7.22 -0.30
N ASP A 169 21.90 6.05 -0.95
CA ASP A 169 22.95 5.02 -1.05
C ASP A 169 23.34 4.63 -2.50
N ALA A 170 22.80 5.32 -3.51
CA ALA A 170 23.13 5.06 -4.92
C ALA A 170 24.57 5.45 -5.33
N THR A 171 25.39 5.96 -4.40
CA THR A 171 26.76 6.43 -4.66
C THR A 171 27.86 5.42 -4.29
N TYR A 172 27.55 4.25 -3.72
CA TYR A 172 28.56 3.24 -3.38
C TYR A 172 28.72 2.10 -4.41
N GLY A 173 28.46 2.38 -5.69
CA GLY A 173 28.48 1.37 -6.76
C GLY A 173 29.53 1.56 -7.86
N VAL A 174 30.35 2.62 -7.84
CA VAL A 174 31.34 2.86 -8.91
C VAL A 174 32.63 3.46 -8.34
N GLY A 175 33.65 2.62 -8.13
CA GLY A 175 35.03 3.09 -7.93
C GLY A 175 35.81 2.43 -6.79
N GLY A 176 36.14 1.14 -6.93
CA GLY A 176 37.14 0.46 -6.09
C GLY A 176 38.25 -0.11 -6.96
N SER A 177 39.36 0.61 -7.05
CA SER A 177 40.58 0.25 -7.78
C SER A 177 41.13 -1.11 -7.31
N VAL A 178 41.49 -1.98 -8.26
CA VAL A 178 42.24 -3.22 -8.00
C VAL A 178 43.65 -2.83 -7.56
N ALA A 179 43.91 -2.87 -6.25
CA ALA A 179 45.27 -2.82 -5.74
C ALA A 179 45.93 -4.19 -6.00
N GLN A 180 46.85 -4.24 -6.97
CA GLN A 180 47.81 -5.33 -7.09
C GLN A 180 48.71 -5.34 -5.84
N LEU A 181 48.64 -6.41 -5.05
CA LEU A 181 49.69 -6.71 -4.07
C LEU A 181 50.87 -7.37 -4.81
N SER A 182 51.97 -6.63 -4.94
CA SER A 182 53.29 -7.20 -5.17
C SER A 182 53.84 -7.71 -3.84
N LEU A 183 54.10 -9.02 -3.75
CA LEU A 183 54.84 -9.65 -2.64
C LEU A 183 56.34 -9.34 -2.78
N PRO A 184 57.05 -9.10 -1.66
CA PRO A 184 58.51 -9.23 -1.60
C PRO A 184 58.97 -10.69 -1.50
#